data_AF-A0ABD7QSQ2-F1
#
_entry.id   AF-A0ABD7QSQ2-F1
#
_cell.length_a   1.000
_cell.length_b   1.000
_cell.length_c   1.000
_cell.angle_alpha   90.00
_cell.angle_beta   90.00
_cell.angle_gamma   90.00
#
_symmetry.space_group_name_H-M   'P 1'
#
loop_
_entity.id
_entity.type
_entity.pdbx_description
1 polymer ?
#
loop_
_entity_poly.entity_id
_entity_poly.type
_entity_poly.pdbx_seq_one_letter_code
_entity_poly.pdbx_strand_id
1 'polypeptide(L)'
;MLSEDAFAAWLVMVGAPSRSSELAHLIGENVGKIRAQRLRSRVSWSVVVAVSRALGRNPVQDLRSFPAFAAVDAVQPSAPEALSQVEVEDVLLEISKRRRSQIARMVGGAGYELQSFPFEDSTRYWFDAIDTDGTLRAKLIDATTLDKASLSRAISANTLSPEQAVVAATIADGTPTVGLVVTGLVSPAEAGWSPTLRDTALIEASDTELIDLAGARLRTLRRKIRADQVEANYWKTLG
;
A
#
# COMPACT_ATOMS: atom_id res chain seq x y z
N MET A 1 6.76 6.78 -13.27
CA MET A 1 7.80 5.97 -13.94
C MET A 1 9.07 6.81 -14.01
N LEU A 2 10.22 6.16 -13.92
CA LEU A 2 11.53 6.81 -13.90
C LEU A 2 12.13 6.90 -15.31
N SER A 3 12.75 8.04 -15.65
CA SER A 3 13.49 8.20 -16.90
C SER A 3 14.80 7.42 -16.89
N GLU A 4 15.31 7.05 -18.06
CA GLU A 4 16.57 6.31 -18.16
C GLU A 4 17.76 7.11 -17.60
N ASP A 5 17.83 8.41 -17.87
CA ASP A 5 18.96 9.24 -17.41
C ASP A 5 19.03 9.31 -15.88
N ALA A 6 17.88 9.51 -15.23
CA ALA A 6 17.80 9.54 -13.77
C ALA A 6 18.09 8.15 -13.17
N PHE A 7 17.63 7.08 -13.81
CA PHE A 7 17.94 5.72 -13.41
C PHE A 7 19.44 5.40 -13.54
N ALA A 8 20.07 5.74 -14.66
CA ALA A 8 21.49 5.54 -14.90
C ALA A 8 22.36 6.34 -13.92
N ALA A 9 22.01 7.59 -13.64
CA ALA A 9 22.71 8.40 -12.65
C ALA A 9 22.62 7.78 -11.25
N TRP A 10 21.45 7.29 -10.85
CA TRP A 10 21.26 6.59 -9.60
C TRP A 10 22.06 5.28 -9.52
N LEU A 11 22.09 4.46 -10.58
CA LEU A 11 22.89 3.24 -10.63
C LEU A 11 24.38 3.50 -10.36
N VAL A 12 24.93 4.57 -10.96
CA VAL A 12 26.31 5.00 -10.71
C VAL A 12 26.50 5.41 -9.25
N MET A 13 25.57 6.17 -8.69
CA MET A 13 25.62 6.62 -7.29
C MET A 13 25.65 5.47 -6.29
N VAL A 14 24.86 4.41 -6.52
CA VAL A 14 24.77 3.25 -5.61
C VAL A 14 25.78 2.15 -5.94
N GLY A 15 26.62 2.32 -6.97
CA GLY A 15 27.61 1.34 -7.40
C GLY A 15 27.02 0.08 -8.03
N ALA A 16 25.81 0.18 -8.61
CA ALA A 16 25.16 -0.93 -9.28
C ALA A 16 25.65 -1.12 -10.73
N PRO A 17 25.57 -2.34 -11.29
CA PRO A 17 25.89 -2.58 -12.69
C PRO A 17 25.06 -1.71 -13.64
N SER A 18 25.69 -1.16 -14.67
CA SER A 18 25.00 -0.28 -15.63
C SER A 18 24.42 -1.03 -16.84
N ARG A 19 24.82 -2.29 -17.06
CA ARG A 19 24.34 -3.11 -18.19
C ARG A 19 23.05 -3.83 -17.85
N SER A 20 22.08 -3.82 -18.78
CA SER A 20 20.76 -4.43 -18.56
C SER A 20 20.82 -5.94 -18.28
N SER A 21 21.80 -6.66 -18.84
CA SER A 21 22.00 -8.09 -18.58
C SER A 21 22.48 -8.36 -17.15
N GLU A 22 23.41 -7.55 -16.66
CA GLU A 22 23.98 -7.66 -15.31
C GLU A 22 22.93 -7.26 -14.26
N LEU A 23 22.17 -6.19 -14.51
CA LEU A 23 21.06 -5.79 -13.65
C LEU A 23 19.97 -6.85 -13.56
N ALA A 24 19.56 -7.39 -14.70
CA ALA A 24 18.54 -8.43 -14.75
C ALA A 24 18.99 -9.68 -13.99
N HIS A 25 20.27 -10.06 -14.12
CA HIS A 25 20.83 -11.16 -13.33
C HIS A 25 20.85 -10.84 -11.82
N LEU A 26 21.28 -9.62 -11.45
CA LEU A 26 21.36 -9.16 -10.06
C LEU A 26 20.00 -9.25 -9.34
N ILE A 27 18.91 -8.86 -10.02
CA ILE A 27 17.57 -8.80 -9.41
C ILE A 27 16.66 -9.98 -9.78
N GLY A 28 17.17 -10.97 -10.51
CA GLY A 28 16.40 -12.14 -10.94
C GLY A 28 15.27 -11.84 -11.94
N GLU A 29 15.42 -10.81 -12.77
CA GLU A 29 14.40 -10.38 -13.75
C GLU A 29 14.77 -10.73 -15.19
N ASN A 30 13.80 -10.61 -16.10
CA ASN A 30 14.05 -10.85 -17.51
C ASN A 30 14.87 -9.70 -18.15
N VAL A 31 16.00 -10.03 -18.78
CA VAL A 31 16.88 -9.06 -19.46
C VAL A 31 16.13 -8.21 -20.51
N GLY A 32 15.24 -8.84 -21.28
CA GLY A 32 14.42 -8.17 -22.29
C GLY A 32 13.46 -7.14 -21.68
N LYS A 33 12.84 -7.47 -20.55
CA LYS A 33 11.97 -6.56 -19.78
C LYS A 33 12.74 -5.33 -19.31
N ILE A 34 13.91 -5.51 -18.69
CA ILE A 34 14.76 -4.39 -18.23
C ILE A 34 15.22 -3.54 -19.41
N ARG A 35 15.72 -4.18 -20.48
CA ARG A 35 16.15 -3.47 -21.69
C ARG A 35 15.01 -2.65 -22.31
N ALA A 36 13.80 -3.21 -22.40
CA ALA A 36 12.65 -2.52 -22.95
C ALA A 36 12.20 -1.33 -22.09
N GLN A 37 12.23 -1.45 -20.77
CA GLN A 37 11.91 -0.34 -19.86
C GLN A 37 12.88 0.82 -20.01
N ARG A 38 14.19 0.52 -20.05
CA ARG A 38 15.26 1.51 -20.23
C ARG A 38 15.21 2.21 -21.58
N LEU A 39 15.07 1.44 -22.67
CA LEU A 39 14.94 1.99 -24.03
C LEU A 39 13.72 2.91 -24.20
N ARG A 40 12.64 2.66 -23.45
CA ARG A 40 11.42 3.47 -23.49
C ARG A 40 11.42 4.61 -22.47
N SER A 41 12.49 4.79 -21.69
CA SER A 41 12.56 5.74 -20.57
C SER A 41 11.38 5.61 -19.60
N ARG A 42 10.97 4.37 -19.32
CA ARG A 42 9.84 4.02 -18.43
C ARG A 42 10.26 2.90 -17.49
N VAL A 43 11.27 3.17 -16.68
CA VAL A 43 11.74 2.23 -15.65
C VAL A 43 10.76 2.23 -14.48
N SER A 44 10.35 1.04 -14.07
CA SER A 44 9.44 0.86 -12.92
C SER A 44 10.18 1.08 -11.61
N TRP A 45 9.53 1.68 -10.62
CA TRP A 45 10.07 1.81 -9.26
C TRP A 45 10.36 0.47 -8.59
N SER A 46 9.63 -0.58 -8.98
CA SER A 46 9.92 -1.95 -8.53
C SER A 46 11.34 -2.40 -8.89
N VAL A 47 11.91 -1.91 -10.01
CA VAL A 47 13.29 -2.21 -10.41
C VAL A 47 14.29 -1.51 -9.48
N VAL A 48 14.04 -0.24 -9.14
CA VAL A 48 14.88 0.51 -8.17
C VAL A 48 14.90 -0.24 -6.83
N VAL A 49 13.72 -0.58 -6.31
CA VAL A 49 13.59 -1.31 -5.05
C VAL A 49 14.28 -2.68 -5.11
N ALA A 50 14.10 -3.44 -6.20
CA ALA A 50 14.73 -4.74 -6.35
C ALA A 50 16.27 -4.64 -6.39
N VAL A 51 16.81 -3.63 -7.07
CA VAL A 51 18.26 -3.35 -7.08
C VAL A 51 18.74 -2.97 -5.69
N SER A 52 18.04 -2.07 -4.97
CA SER A 52 18.39 -1.71 -3.58
C SER A 52 18.45 -2.94 -2.68
N ARG A 53 17.43 -3.82 -2.75
CA ARG A 53 17.38 -5.07 -1.99
C ARG A 53 18.54 -6.01 -2.34
N ALA A 54 18.85 -6.18 -3.62
CA ALA A 54 19.95 -7.04 -4.08
C ALA A 54 21.33 -6.52 -3.62
N LEU A 55 21.46 -5.21 -3.41
CA LEU A 55 22.65 -4.58 -2.85
C LEU A 55 22.65 -4.52 -1.31
N GLY A 56 21.64 -5.05 -0.63
CA GLY A 56 21.50 -5.00 0.82
C GLY A 56 21.24 -3.58 1.37
N ARG A 57 20.74 -2.68 0.52
CA ARG A 57 20.42 -1.28 0.88
C ARG A 57 18.95 -1.16 1.24
N ASN A 58 18.62 -0.16 2.08
CA ASN A 58 17.23 0.16 2.37
C ASN A 58 16.58 0.88 1.16
N PRO A 59 15.52 0.31 0.55
CA PRO A 59 14.88 0.90 -0.62
C PRO A 59 14.24 2.27 -0.37
N VAL A 60 13.75 2.53 0.85
CA VAL A 60 13.16 3.83 1.21
C VAL A 60 14.22 4.93 1.12
N GLN A 61 15.43 4.67 1.63
CA GLN A 61 16.52 5.64 1.55
C GLN A 61 16.98 5.89 0.10
N ASP A 62 17.01 4.86 -0.74
CA ASP A 62 17.35 5.03 -2.15
C ASP A 62 16.25 5.77 -2.93
N LEU A 63 14.96 5.50 -2.64
CA LEU A 63 13.84 6.21 -3.27
C LEU A 63 13.87 7.71 -2.98
N ARG A 64 14.28 8.14 -1.77
CA ARG A 64 14.41 9.57 -1.41
C ARG A 64 15.34 10.37 -2.32
N SER A 65 16.29 9.71 -3.00
CA SER A 65 17.19 10.38 -3.96
C SER A 65 16.46 10.91 -5.19
N PHE A 66 15.20 10.47 -5.43
CA PHE A 66 14.39 10.92 -6.54
C PHE A 66 13.38 11.99 -6.07
N PRO A 67 13.22 13.10 -6.83
CA PRO A 67 12.31 14.19 -6.44
C PRO A 67 10.87 13.74 -6.13
N ALA A 68 10.36 12.73 -6.84
CA ALA A 68 9.01 12.18 -6.64
C ALA A 68 8.79 11.53 -5.25
N PHE A 69 9.87 11.17 -4.55
CA PHE A 69 9.84 10.52 -3.24
C PHE A 69 10.67 11.27 -2.20
N ALA A 70 11.01 12.53 -2.44
CA ALA A 70 11.85 13.32 -1.51
C ALA A 70 11.22 13.44 -0.10
N ALA A 71 9.88 13.44 -0.03
CA ALA A 71 9.11 13.51 1.22
C ALA A 71 8.99 12.17 1.97
N VAL A 72 9.46 11.06 1.40
CA VAL A 72 9.40 9.74 2.04
C VAL A 72 10.47 9.67 3.12
N ASP A 73 10.14 9.10 4.28
CA ASP A 73 11.11 8.87 5.36
C ASP A 73 10.72 7.63 6.19
N ALA A 74 11.67 7.03 6.91
CA ALA A 74 11.40 5.92 7.81
C ALA A 74 10.72 6.46 9.09
N VAL A 75 9.39 6.59 9.04
CA VAL A 75 8.56 7.20 10.08
C VAL A 75 7.41 6.26 10.45
N GLN A 76 7.08 6.21 11.74
CA GLN A 76 5.92 5.44 12.21
C GLN A 76 4.62 6.06 11.67
N PRO A 77 3.68 5.24 11.18
CA PRO A 77 2.36 5.72 10.79
C PRO A 77 1.62 6.33 11.97
N SER A 78 0.72 7.27 11.70
CA SER A 78 -0.26 7.72 12.68
C SER A 78 -1.19 6.56 13.09
N ALA A 79 -1.88 6.69 14.24
CA ALA A 79 -2.82 5.65 14.69
C ALA A 79 -3.93 5.33 13.66
N PRO A 80 -4.58 6.32 13.00
CA PRO A 80 -5.54 6.04 11.93
C PRO A 80 -4.91 5.31 10.73
N GLU A 81 -3.69 5.68 10.34
CA GLU A 81 -2.97 4.98 9.26
C GLU A 81 -2.61 3.55 9.65
N ALA A 82 -2.18 3.30 10.90
CA ALA A 82 -1.90 1.95 11.39
C ALA A 82 -3.18 1.09 11.41
N LEU A 83 -4.29 1.60 11.96
CA LEU A 83 -5.59 0.92 11.96
C LEU A 83 -6.14 0.70 10.56
N SER A 84 -5.78 1.54 9.59
CA SER A 84 -6.17 1.35 8.20
C SER A 84 -5.60 0.06 7.59
N GLN A 85 -4.49 -0.44 8.15
CA GLN A 85 -3.79 -1.65 7.69
C GLN A 85 -4.15 -2.90 8.51
N VAL A 86 -5.33 -2.87 9.12
CA VAL A 86 -5.92 -3.99 9.85
C VAL A 86 -7.19 -4.43 9.12
N GLU A 87 -7.36 -5.73 8.91
CA GLU A 87 -8.52 -6.27 8.21
C GLU A 87 -9.77 -6.33 9.11
N VAL A 88 -10.95 -6.49 8.52
CA VAL A 88 -12.20 -6.50 9.29
C VAL A 88 -12.27 -7.69 10.26
N GLU A 89 -11.75 -8.84 9.86
CA GLU A 89 -11.65 -10.06 10.66
C GLU A 89 -10.81 -9.81 11.92
N ASP A 90 -9.66 -9.17 11.76
CA ASP A 90 -8.76 -8.79 12.86
C ASP A 90 -9.45 -7.84 13.85
N VAL A 91 -10.16 -6.81 13.34
CA VAL A 91 -10.91 -5.85 14.16
C VAL A 91 -12.03 -6.55 14.93
N LEU A 92 -12.80 -7.42 14.27
CA LEU A 92 -13.89 -8.18 14.90
C LEU A 92 -13.37 -9.14 15.96
N LEU A 93 -12.20 -9.76 15.72
CA LEU A 93 -11.54 -10.60 16.70
C LEU A 93 -11.12 -9.78 17.92
N GLU A 94 -10.54 -8.60 17.74
CA GLU A 94 -10.15 -7.72 18.85
C GLU A 94 -11.35 -7.28 19.70
N ILE A 95 -12.46 -6.85 19.06
CA ILE A 95 -13.71 -6.56 19.77
C ILE A 95 -14.19 -7.78 20.58
N SER A 96 -14.10 -8.97 19.97
CA SER A 96 -14.48 -10.22 20.63
C SER A 96 -13.56 -10.55 21.81
N LYS A 97 -12.26 -10.30 21.71
CA LYS A 97 -11.27 -10.48 22.80
C LYS A 97 -11.64 -9.63 24.01
N ARG A 98 -11.96 -8.35 23.78
CA ARG A 98 -12.35 -7.39 24.84
C ARG A 98 -13.66 -7.73 25.53
N ARG A 99 -14.63 -8.28 24.80
CA ARG A 99 -15.96 -8.60 25.36
C ARG A 99 -16.02 -9.99 25.99
N ARG A 100 -15.45 -11.00 25.33
CA ARG A 100 -15.50 -12.42 25.73
C ARG A 100 -14.27 -13.17 25.23
N SER A 101 -13.18 -13.09 25.99
CA SER A 101 -11.89 -13.72 25.66
C SER A 101 -11.96 -15.23 25.37
N GLN A 102 -12.95 -15.96 25.90
CA GLN A 102 -13.17 -17.36 25.57
C GLN A 102 -13.64 -17.57 24.13
N ILE A 103 -14.52 -16.71 23.61
CA ILE A 103 -14.98 -16.76 22.21
C ILE A 103 -13.83 -16.44 21.27
N ALA A 104 -13.05 -15.40 21.58
CA ALA A 104 -11.90 -15.05 20.77
C ALA A 104 -10.87 -16.19 20.70
N ARG A 105 -10.62 -16.91 21.80
CA ARG A 105 -9.74 -18.10 21.78
C ARG A 105 -10.27 -19.24 20.92
N MET A 106 -11.59 -19.42 20.85
CA MET A 106 -12.20 -20.43 19.97
C MET A 106 -12.12 -20.05 18.49
N VAL A 107 -12.26 -18.76 18.18
CA VAL A 107 -12.28 -18.26 16.79
C VAL A 107 -10.86 -18.05 16.23
N GLY A 108 -9.97 -17.41 16.97
CA GLY A 108 -8.61 -17.10 16.51
C GLY A 108 -7.57 -18.19 16.84
N GLY A 109 -7.86 -19.08 17.80
CA GLY A 109 -6.88 -20.03 18.29
C GLY A 109 -5.79 -19.39 19.18
N ALA A 110 -4.93 -20.23 19.76
CA ALA A 110 -3.73 -19.76 20.43
C ALA A 110 -2.67 -19.44 19.38
N GLY A 111 -2.28 -18.18 19.25
CA GLY A 111 -1.28 -17.74 18.25
C GLY A 111 -1.88 -17.17 16.95
N TYR A 112 -3.08 -16.59 17.01
CA TYR A 112 -3.62 -15.83 15.88
C TYR A 112 -2.66 -14.71 15.47
N GLU A 113 -2.24 -14.71 14.20
CA GLU A 113 -1.47 -13.65 13.58
C GLU A 113 -2.40 -12.77 12.74
N LEU A 114 -2.21 -11.45 12.82
CA LEU A 114 -2.95 -10.51 11.98
C LEU A 114 -2.70 -10.80 10.51
N GLN A 115 -3.71 -10.59 9.67
CA GLN A 115 -3.56 -10.82 8.23
C GLN A 115 -2.36 -10.05 7.66
N SER A 116 -1.60 -10.70 6.77
CA SER A 116 -0.52 -10.07 6.02
C SER A 116 -1.07 -8.96 5.11
N PHE A 117 -0.33 -7.87 4.99
CA PHE A 117 -0.63 -6.77 4.08
C PHE A 117 0.40 -6.78 2.91
N PRO A 118 0.11 -6.11 1.77
CA PRO A 118 -1.17 -5.51 1.44
C PRO A 118 -2.25 -6.58 1.19
N PHE A 119 -3.46 -6.31 1.67
CA PHE A 119 -4.67 -7.09 1.39
C PHE A 119 -5.55 -6.32 0.39
N GLU A 120 -6.62 -6.95 -0.10
CA GLU A 120 -7.42 -6.46 -1.24
C GLU A 120 -7.90 -5.01 -1.10
N ASP A 121 -8.21 -4.59 0.13
CA ASP A 121 -8.74 -3.26 0.43
C ASP A 121 -7.71 -2.28 1.02
N SER A 122 -6.43 -2.64 1.14
CA SER A 122 -5.41 -1.81 1.80
C SER A 122 -5.36 -0.37 1.29
N THR A 123 -5.36 -0.16 -0.04
CA THR A 123 -5.36 1.21 -0.61
C THR A 123 -6.61 1.98 -0.25
N ARG A 124 -7.80 1.38 -0.41
CA ARG A 124 -9.07 2.03 -0.07
C ARG A 124 -9.10 2.42 1.40
N TYR A 125 -8.69 1.49 2.25
CA TYR A 125 -8.76 1.62 3.69
C TYR A 125 -7.83 2.69 4.22
N TRP A 126 -6.61 2.76 3.68
CA TRP A 126 -5.66 3.83 3.95
C TRP A 126 -6.16 5.17 3.43
N PHE A 127 -6.63 5.22 2.18
CA PHE A 127 -7.11 6.45 1.57
C PHE A 127 -8.24 7.08 2.38
N ASP A 128 -9.21 6.27 2.84
CA ASP A 128 -10.30 6.75 3.69
C ASP A 128 -9.83 7.17 5.08
N ALA A 129 -8.71 6.62 5.59
CA ALA A 129 -8.15 7.00 6.90
C ALA A 129 -7.42 8.34 6.87
N ILE A 130 -6.80 8.69 5.74
CA ILE A 130 -6.10 9.98 5.57
C ILE A 130 -7.03 11.09 5.02
N ASP A 131 -8.17 10.74 4.41
CA ASP A 131 -9.17 11.68 3.88
C ASP A 131 -10.08 12.26 4.98
N THR A 132 -9.50 13.03 5.90
CA THR A 132 -10.19 13.55 7.09
C THR A 132 -11.28 14.58 6.80
N ASP A 133 -11.13 15.37 5.72
CA ASP A 133 -12.07 16.42 5.32
C ASP A 133 -12.98 16.00 4.13
N GLY A 134 -12.79 14.80 3.58
CA GLY A 134 -13.55 14.27 2.45
C GLY A 134 -13.19 14.92 1.10
N THR A 135 -12.13 15.73 1.04
CA THR A 135 -11.73 16.46 -0.18
C THR A 135 -10.50 15.87 -0.87
N LEU A 136 -9.84 14.86 -0.28
CA LEU A 136 -8.58 14.32 -0.79
C LEU A 136 -8.69 13.84 -2.24
N ARG A 137 -9.81 13.21 -2.60
CA ARG A 137 -10.03 12.73 -3.97
C ARG A 137 -10.04 13.88 -4.99
N ALA A 138 -10.67 14.99 -4.66
CA ALA A 138 -10.71 16.16 -5.54
C ALA A 138 -9.33 16.80 -5.66
N LYS A 139 -8.66 17.05 -4.52
CA LYS A 139 -7.31 17.61 -4.47
C LYS A 139 -6.29 16.75 -5.23
N LEU A 140 -6.39 15.42 -5.13
CA LEU A 140 -5.51 14.50 -5.85
C LEU A 140 -5.77 14.48 -7.35
N ILE A 141 -7.03 14.60 -7.78
CA ILE A 141 -7.36 14.78 -9.20
C ILE A 141 -6.73 16.06 -9.73
N ASP A 142 -6.84 17.18 -9.01
CA ASP A 142 -6.26 18.46 -9.41
C ASP A 142 -4.72 18.44 -9.43
N ALA A 143 -4.11 17.70 -8.51
CA ALA A 143 -2.65 17.57 -8.40
C ALA A 143 -2.05 16.52 -9.36
N THR A 144 -2.87 15.72 -10.04
CA THR A 144 -2.40 14.63 -10.91
C THR A 144 -3.08 14.68 -12.28
N THR A 145 -2.70 13.79 -13.19
CA THR A 145 -3.36 13.67 -14.51
C THR A 145 -4.50 12.65 -14.51
N LEU A 146 -4.99 12.24 -13.33
CA LEU A 146 -6.06 11.25 -13.20
C LEU A 146 -7.43 11.93 -13.32
N ASP A 147 -8.33 11.30 -14.06
CA ASP A 147 -9.75 11.61 -13.94
C ASP A 147 -10.40 10.87 -12.75
N LYS A 148 -11.60 11.30 -12.37
CA LYS A 148 -12.37 10.74 -11.25
C LYS A 148 -12.63 9.23 -11.38
N ALA A 149 -12.94 8.74 -12.58
CA ALA A 149 -13.24 7.33 -12.79
C ALA A 149 -11.97 6.48 -12.69
N SER A 150 -10.85 6.97 -13.25
CA SER A 150 -9.55 6.31 -13.14
C SER A 150 -9.03 6.26 -11.71
N LEU A 151 -9.14 7.36 -10.94
CA LEU A 151 -8.77 7.35 -9.52
C LEU A 151 -9.63 6.37 -8.72
N SER A 152 -10.95 6.41 -8.90
CA SER A 152 -11.87 5.49 -8.22
C SER A 152 -11.53 4.02 -8.51
N ARG A 153 -11.22 3.70 -9.78
CA ARG A 153 -10.78 2.36 -10.19
C ARG A 153 -9.44 1.99 -9.54
N ALA A 154 -8.47 2.89 -9.54
CA ALA A 154 -7.14 2.64 -8.98
C ALA A 154 -7.21 2.35 -7.47
N ILE A 155 -7.98 3.14 -6.71
CA ILE A 155 -8.22 2.90 -5.29
C ILE A 155 -8.93 1.55 -5.09
N SER A 156 -9.93 1.28 -5.93
CA SER A 156 -10.78 0.10 -5.77
C SER A 156 -10.09 -1.22 -6.11
N ALA A 157 -9.15 -1.20 -7.06
CA ALA A 157 -8.41 -2.35 -7.54
C ALA A 157 -7.02 -2.49 -6.89
N ASN A 158 -6.69 -1.66 -5.89
CA ASN A 158 -5.38 -1.62 -5.25
C ASN A 158 -4.22 -1.37 -6.25
N THR A 159 -4.46 -0.53 -7.27
CA THR A 159 -3.50 -0.23 -8.34
C THR A 159 -3.08 1.24 -8.37
N LEU A 160 -3.16 1.94 -7.24
CA LEU A 160 -2.64 3.31 -7.13
C LEU A 160 -1.13 3.27 -7.35
N SER A 161 -0.60 4.15 -8.19
CA SER A 161 0.85 4.19 -8.39
C SER A 161 1.55 4.73 -7.13
N PRO A 162 2.80 4.31 -6.86
CA PRO A 162 3.56 4.81 -5.71
C PRO A 162 3.67 6.35 -5.66
N GLU A 163 3.84 7.00 -6.80
CA GLU A 163 3.90 8.46 -6.87
C GLU A 163 2.57 9.10 -6.47
N GLN A 164 1.45 8.56 -6.95
CA GLN A 164 0.13 9.04 -6.56
C GLN A 164 -0.14 8.82 -5.07
N ALA A 165 0.37 7.72 -4.49
CA ALA A 165 0.26 7.48 -3.06
C ALA A 165 1.06 8.52 -2.25
N VAL A 166 2.28 8.86 -2.67
CA VAL A 166 3.07 9.92 -2.02
C VAL A 166 2.39 11.29 -2.12
N VAL A 167 1.82 11.62 -3.29
CA VAL A 167 1.08 12.87 -3.47
C VAL A 167 -0.17 12.90 -2.58
N ALA A 168 -0.93 11.79 -2.54
CA ALA A 168 -2.11 11.69 -1.69
C ALA A 168 -1.78 11.88 -0.21
N ALA A 169 -0.73 11.23 0.29
CA ALA A 169 -0.26 11.39 1.66
C ALA A 169 0.14 12.85 1.95
N THR A 170 0.91 13.46 1.04
CA THR A 170 1.36 14.86 1.18
C THR A 170 0.18 15.84 1.23
N ILE A 171 -0.84 15.65 0.39
CA ILE A 171 -2.04 16.51 0.38
C ILE A 171 -2.85 16.38 1.68
N ALA A 172 -2.85 15.19 2.26
CA ALA A 172 -3.60 14.85 3.46
C ALA A 172 -2.84 15.12 4.76
N ASP A 173 -1.63 15.70 4.69
CA ASP A 173 -0.69 15.78 5.81
C ASP A 173 -0.46 14.42 6.52
N GLY A 174 -0.56 13.32 5.75
CA GLY A 174 -0.31 11.96 6.18
C GLY A 174 1.14 11.53 5.97
N THR A 175 1.43 10.24 6.15
CA THR A 175 2.81 9.71 6.06
C THR A 175 3.09 9.15 4.66
N PRO A 176 3.95 9.77 3.82
CA PRO A 176 4.18 9.33 2.44
C PRO A 176 4.67 7.89 2.30
N THR A 177 5.47 7.44 3.25
CA THR A 177 5.99 6.08 3.29
C THR A 177 4.90 5.03 3.51
N VAL A 178 3.79 5.39 4.18
CA VAL A 178 2.62 4.49 4.29
C VAL A 178 2.03 4.22 2.92
N GLY A 179 1.92 5.25 2.06
CA GLY A 179 1.50 5.07 0.68
C GLY A 179 2.37 4.06 -0.09
N LEU A 180 3.68 4.03 0.17
CA LEU A 180 4.58 3.05 -0.45
C LEU A 180 4.37 1.62 0.06
N VAL A 181 4.08 1.45 1.35
CA VAL A 181 3.77 0.14 1.94
C VAL A 181 2.43 -0.38 1.43
N VAL A 182 1.42 0.49 1.40
CA VAL A 182 0.06 0.17 0.96
C VAL A 182 0.01 -0.22 -0.52
N THR A 183 0.82 0.41 -1.36
CA THR A 183 0.98 0.05 -2.78
C THR A 183 1.85 -1.20 -2.99
N GLY A 184 2.41 -1.77 -1.92
CA GLY A 184 3.28 -2.95 -1.97
C GLY A 184 4.66 -2.69 -2.58
N LEU A 185 5.06 -1.42 -2.76
CA LEU A 185 6.37 -1.09 -3.31
C LEU A 185 7.48 -1.46 -2.29
N VAL A 186 7.26 -1.12 -1.02
CA VAL A 186 8.18 -1.44 0.09
C VAL A 186 7.44 -2.21 1.19
N SER A 187 8.18 -2.96 1.98
CA SER A 187 7.66 -3.62 3.18
C SER A 187 7.62 -2.65 4.38
N PRO A 188 6.87 -2.94 5.46
CA PRO A 188 6.86 -2.12 6.67
C PRO A 188 8.22 -2.08 7.34
N ALA A 189 8.92 -3.21 7.34
CA ALA A 189 10.26 -3.28 7.92
C ALA A 189 11.21 -2.33 7.19
N GLU A 190 11.13 -2.27 5.86
CA GLU A 190 11.90 -1.29 5.06
C GLU A 190 11.46 0.16 5.33
N ALA A 191 10.16 0.37 5.58
CA ALA A 191 9.58 1.64 6.02
C ALA A 191 9.88 2.00 7.49
N GLY A 192 10.57 1.14 8.23
CA GLY A 192 10.92 1.34 9.63
C GLY A 192 9.78 1.12 10.62
N TRP A 193 8.66 0.53 10.21
CA TRP A 193 7.52 0.28 11.10
C TRP A 193 7.88 -0.73 12.18
N SER A 194 7.37 -0.50 13.40
CA SER A 194 7.46 -1.51 14.46
C SER A 194 6.73 -2.80 14.03
N PRO A 195 7.29 -4.00 14.27
CA PRO A 195 6.59 -5.26 14.04
C PRO A 195 5.26 -5.37 14.80
N THR A 196 5.14 -4.67 15.95
CA THR A 196 3.93 -4.66 16.79
C THR A 196 3.00 -3.49 16.48
N LEU A 197 3.30 -2.65 15.49
CA LEU A 197 2.57 -1.39 15.24
C LEU A 197 1.06 -1.60 15.16
N ARG A 198 0.62 -2.62 14.42
CA ARG A 198 -0.81 -2.90 14.19
C ARG A 198 -1.47 -3.45 15.44
N ASP A 199 -0.81 -4.35 16.16
CA ASP A 199 -1.29 -4.88 17.44
C ASP A 199 -1.43 -3.76 18.48
N THR A 200 -0.41 -2.91 18.60
CA THR A 200 -0.44 -1.75 19.48
C THR A 200 -1.59 -0.81 19.12
N ALA A 201 -1.76 -0.46 17.85
CA ALA A 201 -2.85 0.40 17.40
C ALA A 201 -4.24 -0.20 17.70
N LEU A 202 -4.40 -1.52 17.51
CA LEU A 202 -5.64 -2.24 17.86
C LEU A 202 -5.92 -2.23 19.35
N ILE A 203 -4.90 -2.43 20.18
CA ILE A 203 -5.02 -2.45 21.65
C ILE A 203 -5.32 -1.05 22.20
N GLU A 204 -4.71 -0.01 21.62
CA GLU A 204 -4.88 1.38 22.06
C GLU A 204 -6.20 2.01 21.61
N ALA A 205 -6.77 1.54 20.49
CA ALA A 205 -8.06 2.02 20.00
C ALA A 205 -9.17 1.84 21.04
N SER A 206 -10.08 2.81 21.16
CA SER A 206 -11.26 2.71 22.00
C SER A 206 -12.27 1.70 21.42
N ASP A 207 -13.15 1.19 22.29
CA ASP A 207 -14.23 0.29 21.85
C ASP A 207 -15.13 0.94 20.79
N THR A 208 -15.37 2.24 20.89
CA THR A 208 -16.16 3.01 19.92
C THR A 208 -15.45 3.11 18.56
N GLU A 209 -14.15 3.41 18.55
CA GLU A 209 -13.36 3.47 17.30
C GLU A 209 -13.32 2.09 16.61
N LEU A 210 -13.15 1.01 17.37
CA LEU A 210 -13.16 -0.35 16.80
C LEU A 210 -14.53 -0.71 16.21
N ILE A 211 -15.62 -0.36 16.88
CA ILE A 211 -16.99 -0.59 16.37
C ILE A 211 -17.23 0.21 15.09
N ASP A 212 -16.85 1.49 15.06
CA ASP A 212 -17.01 2.35 13.90
C ASP A 212 -16.16 1.85 12.71
N LEU A 213 -14.92 1.45 12.97
CA LEU A 213 -14.02 0.85 11.99
C LEU A 213 -14.61 -0.44 11.41
N ALA A 214 -15.03 -1.38 12.26
CA ALA A 214 -15.67 -2.63 11.83
C ALA A 214 -16.92 -2.33 10.99
N GLY A 215 -17.77 -1.40 11.44
CA GLY A 215 -18.96 -0.97 10.71
C GLY A 215 -18.64 -0.39 9.33
N ALA A 216 -17.58 0.42 9.22
CA ALA A 216 -17.12 0.95 7.95
C ALA A 216 -16.66 -0.15 6.99
N ARG A 217 -15.87 -1.13 7.48
CA ARG A 217 -15.37 -2.23 6.64
C ARG A 217 -16.49 -3.17 6.19
N LEU A 218 -17.42 -3.52 7.08
CA LEU A 218 -18.57 -4.36 6.75
C LEU A 218 -19.49 -3.71 5.70
N ARG A 219 -19.63 -2.37 5.71
CA ARG A 219 -20.35 -1.65 4.64
C ARG A 219 -19.66 -1.80 3.28
N THR A 220 -18.34 -1.75 3.24
CA THR A 220 -17.55 -1.98 2.01
C THR A 220 -17.71 -3.42 1.52
N LEU A 221 -17.55 -4.41 2.41
CA LEU A 221 -17.73 -5.82 2.08
C LEU A 221 -19.13 -6.11 1.54
N ARG A 222 -20.17 -5.55 2.17
CA ARG A 222 -21.56 -5.68 1.69
C ARG A 222 -21.75 -5.15 0.27
N ARG A 223 -21.10 -4.04 -0.09
CA ARG A 223 -21.19 -3.47 -1.45
C ARG A 223 -20.55 -4.41 -2.48
N LYS A 224 -19.39 -5.01 -2.15
CA LYS A 224 -18.71 -5.99 -3.02
C LYS A 224 -19.57 -7.23 -3.25
N ILE A 225 -20.03 -7.87 -2.17
CA ILE A 225 -20.90 -9.06 -2.26
C ILE A 225 -22.13 -8.78 -3.13
N ARG A 226 -22.74 -7.60 -3.00
CA ARG A 226 -23.89 -7.22 -3.83
C ARG A 226 -23.52 -7.05 -5.30
N ALA A 227 -22.36 -6.48 -5.61
CA ALA A 227 -21.88 -6.35 -6.99
C ALA A 227 -21.63 -7.73 -7.62
N ASP A 228 -20.96 -8.62 -6.90
CA ASP A 228 -20.65 -9.98 -7.37
C ASP A 228 -21.93 -10.79 -7.63
N GLN A 229 -22.94 -10.64 -6.77
CA GLN A 229 -24.25 -11.27 -6.97
C GLN A 229 -24.96 -10.76 -8.24
N VAL A 230 -24.86 -9.47 -8.53
CA VAL A 230 -25.46 -8.89 -9.75
C VAL A 230 -24.75 -9.42 -10.99
N GLU A 231 -23.42 -9.49 -10.97
CA GLU A 231 -22.64 -10.04 -12.08
C GLU A 231 -22.92 -11.54 -12.30
N ALA A 232 -22.93 -12.33 -11.23
CA ALA A 232 -23.25 -13.75 -11.30
C ALA A 232 -24.67 -14.00 -11.87
N ASN A 233 -25.63 -13.14 -11.53
CA ASN A 233 -26.99 -13.23 -12.08
C ASN A 233 -27.06 -12.82 -13.55
N TYR A 234 -26.29 -11.82 -13.98
CA TYR A 234 -26.21 -11.41 -15.38
C TYR A 234 -25.74 -12.56 -16.29
N TRP A 235 -24.70 -13.29 -15.88
CA TRP A 235 -24.19 -14.44 -16.61
C TRP A 235 -25.18 -15.60 -16.68
N LYS A 236 -26.01 -15.80 -15.64
CA LYS A 236 -27.08 -16.82 -15.64
C LYS A 236 -28.25 -16.47 -16.56
N THR A 237 -28.47 -15.19 -16.87
CA THR A 237 -29.56 -14.76 -17.75
C THR A 237 -29.18 -14.72 -19.24
N LEU A 238 -27.89 -14.86 -19.56
CA LEU A 238 -27.35 -14.87 -20.93
C LEU A 238 -26.95 -16.27 -21.43
N GLY A 239 -27.02 -17.29 -20.58
CA GLY A 239 -26.89 -18.71 -20.93
C GLY A 239 -28.23 -19.42 -20.87
#